data_AF-A0A929NNX6-F1
#
_entry.id   AF-A0A929NNX6-F1
#
_cell.length_a   1.000
_cell.length_b   1.000
_cell.length_c   1.000
_cell.angle_alpha   90.00
_cell.angle_beta   90.00
_cell.angle_gamma   90.00
#
_symmetry.space_group_name_H-M   'P 1'
#
loop_
_entity.id
_entity.type
_entity.pdbx_description
1 polymer ?
#
loop_
_entity_poly.entity_id
_entity_poly.type
_entity_poly.pdbx_seq_one_letter_code
_entity_poly.pdbx_strand_id
1 'polypeptide(L)' 'DLHELMRAWEMYHRIRTAEMHVGHINFRTESRYPGFYYRSDHPLVDEENWKCFVNSTLNPETNELEFKKVELINIIPE' A
#
# COMPACT_ATOMS: atom_id res chain seq x y z
N ASP A 1 5.41 -9.12 -31.63
CA ASP A 1 4.39 -10.15 -32.03
C ASP A 1 3.30 -10.24 -30.94
N LEU A 2 2.46 -11.28 -30.89
CA LEU A 2 1.48 -11.45 -29.81
C LEU A 2 2.13 -11.66 -28.44
N HIS A 3 3.35 -12.19 -28.38
CA HIS A 3 4.10 -12.33 -27.13
C HIS A 3 4.47 -10.97 -26.56
N GLU A 4 4.98 -10.06 -27.40
CA GLU A 4 5.29 -8.69 -26.97
C GLU A 4 4.06 -7.92 -26.51
N LEU A 5 2.89 -8.12 -27.14
CA LEU A 5 1.65 -7.51 -26.69
C LEU A 5 1.26 -7.99 -25.28
N MET A 6 1.41 -9.29 -25.00
CA MET A 6 1.22 -9.84 -23.66
C MET A 6 2.19 -9.20 -22.66
N ARG A 7 3.48 -9.09 -23.01
CA ARG A 7 4.49 -8.47 -22.14
C ARG A 7 4.21 -6.98 -21.88
N ALA A 8 3.70 -6.25 -22.87
CA ALA A 8 3.30 -4.85 -22.70
C ALA A 8 2.20 -4.70 -21.64
N TRP A 9 1.17 -5.55 -21.69
CA TRP A 9 0.10 -5.54 -20.68
C TRP A 9 0.58 -5.99 -19.30
N GLU A 10 1.45 -7.00 -19.22
CA GLU A 10 2.04 -7.37 -17.94
C GLU A 10 2.88 -6.23 -17.34
N MET A 11 3.62 -5.49 -18.16
CA MET A 11 4.36 -4.31 -17.68
C MET A 11 3.43 -3.24 -17.14
N TYR A 12 2.31 -2.97 -17.83
CA TYR A 12 1.29 -2.06 -17.32
C TYR A 12 0.76 -2.50 -15.95
N HIS A 13 0.43 -3.79 -15.79
CA HIS A 13 -0.02 -4.34 -14.50
C HIS A 13 1.03 -4.16 -13.40
N ARG A 14 2.31 -4.46 -13.68
CA ARG A 14 3.41 -4.29 -12.71
C ARG A 14 3.55 -2.85 -12.25
N ILE A 15 3.49 -1.90 -13.19
CA ILE A 15 3.61 -0.46 -12.87
C ILE A 15 2.49 -0.03 -11.93
N ARG A 16 1.24 -0.40 -12.22
CA ARG A 16 0.09 -0.03 -11.38
C ARG A 16 0.18 -0.65 -9.98
N THR A 17 0.58 -1.92 -9.88
CA THR A 17 0.80 -2.56 -8.56
C THR A 17 1.94 -1.89 -7.78
N ALA A 18 3.04 -1.55 -8.44
CA ALA A 18 4.18 -0.89 -7.80
C ALA A 18 3.82 0.53 -7.30
N GLU A 19 3.07 1.30 -8.08
CA GLU A 19 2.57 2.62 -7.71
C GLU A 19 1.70 2.55 -6.45
N MET A 20 0.78 1.59 -6.37
CA MET A 20 -0.03 1.38 -5.17
C MET A 20 0.84 0.99 -3.97
N HIS A 21 1.79 0.06 -4.15
CA HIS A 21 2.69 -0.37 -3.07
C HIS A 21 3.48 0.79 -2.47
N VAL A 22 4.08 1.63 -3.31
CA VAL A 22 4.82 2.82 -2.87
C VAL A 22 3.89 3.83 -2.20
N GLY A 23 2.70 4.05 -2.75
CA GLY A 23 1.70 4.93 -2.15
C GLY A 23 1.27 4.50 -0.75
N HIS A 24 1.05 3.20 -0.52
CA HIS A 24 0.70 2.63 0.79
C HIS A 24 1.82 2.82 1.82
N ILE A 25 3.08 2.59 1.42
CA ILE A 25 4.24 2.81 2.29
C ILE A 25 4.39 4.31 2.61
N ASN A 26 4.19 5.19 1.62
CA ASN A 26 4.31 6.63 1.81
C ASN A 26 3.21 7.19 2.73
N PHE A 27 1.98 6.69 2.61
CA PHE A 27 0.87 7.09 3.48
C PHE A 27 1.12 6.67 4.94
N ARG A 28 1.65 5.47 5.18
CA ARG A 28 1.94 4.94 6.51
C ARG A 28 3.24 5.50 7.09
N THR A 29 3.15 6.38 8.09
CA THR A 29 4.31 7.04 8.71
C THR A 29 4.86 6.26 9.92
N GLU A 30 5.18 4.99 9.71
CA GLU A 30 5.83 4.09 10.68
C GLU A 30 6.57 2.95 9.94
N SER A 31 7.36 2.16 10.67
CA SER A 31 7.97 0.92 10.15
C SER A 31 7.30 -0.30 10.78
N ARG A 32 6.11 -0.68 10.27
CA ARG A 32 5.29 -1.77 10.83
C ARG A 32 5.94 -3.16 10.77
N TYR A 33 6.69 -3.44 9.71
CA TYR A 33 7.26 -4.76 9.43
C TYR A 33 8.78 -4.68 9.23
N PRO A 34 9.54 -4.34 10.29
CA PRO A 34 10.99 -4.27 10.22
C PRO A 34 11.55 -5.64 9.81
N GLY A 35 12.45 -5.62 8.83
CA GLY A 35 13.00 -6.82 8.19
C GLY A 35 12.45 -7.07 6.79
N PHE A 36 11.22 -6.61 6.50
CA PHE A 36 10.71 -6.53 5.13
C PHE A 36 11.07 -5.20 4.46
N TYR A 37 10.82 -4.08 5.15
CA TYR A 37 11.34 -2.77 4.76
C TYR A 37 11.50 -1.87 5.99
N TYR A 38 12.29 -0.81 5.85
CA TYR A 38 12.47 0.20 6.89
C TYR A 38 12.21 1.57 6.30
N ARG A 39 11.41 2.37 7.00
CA ARG A 39 11.15 3.77 6.68
C ARG A 39 12.05 4.64 7.56
N SER A 40 13.11 5.21 7.01
CA SER A 40 14.16 5.86 7.80
C SER A 40 13.72 7.13 8.54
N ASP A 41 12.73 7.85 8.01
CA ASP A 41 12.08 9.01 8.64
C ASP A 41 11.09 8.61 9.76
N HIS A 42 10.62 7.35 9.77
CA HIS A 42 9.75 6.79 10.81
C HIS A 42 10.16 5.33 11.13
N PRO A 43 11.29 5.13 11.84
CA PRO A 43 11.95 3.82 11.93
C PRO A 43 11.29 2.85 12.93
N LEU A 44 10.34 3.31 13.73
CA LEU A 44 9.69 2.53 14.79
C LEU A 44 8.25 2.18 14.43
N VAL A 45 7.71 1.17 15.10
CA VAL A 45 6.29 0.81 15.08
C VAL A 45 5.52 1.78 16.00
N ASP A 46 4.39 2.29 15.51
CA ASP A 46 3.49 3.20 16.21
C ASP A 46 2.12 2.53 16.42
N GLU A 47 1.96 1.88 17.58
CA GLU A 47 0.71 1.22 17.95
C GLU A 47 -0.43 2.19 18.28
N GLU A 48 -0.13 3.45 18.60
CA GLU A 48 -1.14 4.44 18.99
C GLU A 48 -1.88 4.97 17.76
N ASN A 49 -1.15 5.33 16.70
CA ASN A 49 -1.73 6.00 15.53
C ASN A 49 -1.92 5.07 14.32
N TRP A 50 -1.24 3.92 14.29
CA TRP A 50 -1.12 3.09 13.09
C TRP A 50 -1.49 1.62 13.28
N LYS A 51 -2.05 1.24 14.44
CA LYS A 51 -2.72 -0.05 14.66
C LYS A 51 -4.08 -0.12 13.93
N CYS A 52 -4.01 -0.01 12.61
CA CYS A 52 -5.13 0.03 11.68
C CYS A 52 -4.67 -0.48 10.30
N PHE A 53 -5.64 -0.83 9.46
CA PHE A 53 -5.37 -1.10 8.05
C PHE A 53 -5.23 0.21 7.27
N VAL A 54 -4.40 0.20 6.23
CA VAL A 54 -4.36 1.26 5.23
C VAL A 54 -5.02 0.69 3.99
N ASN A 55 -6.08 1.35 3.53
CA ASN A 55 -6.82 0.96 2.33
C ASN A 55 -6.77 2.11 1.33
N SER A 56 -6.83 1.78 0.05
CA SER A 56 -6.86 2.78 -1.03
C SER A 56 -7.92 2.46 -2.07
N THR A 57 -8.46 3.50 -2.70
CA THR A 57 -9.39 3.39 -3.83
C THR A 57 -8.92 4.34 -4.93
N LEU A 58 -8.87 3.86 -6.17
CA LEU A 58 -8.62 4.67 -7.35
C LEU A 58 -9.95 4.93 -8.06
N ASN A 59 -10.30 6.20 -8.27
CA ASN A 59 -11.44 6.57 -9.10
C ASN A 59 -11.04 6.46 -10.59
N PRO A 60 -11.70 5.61 -11.41
CA PRO A 60 -11.33 5.44 -12.81
C PRO A 60 -11.70 6.63 -13.72
N GLU A 61 -12.65 7.48 -13.30
CA GLU A 61 -13.10 8.64 -14.08
C GLU A 61 -12.16 9.84 -13.87
N THR A 62 -11.77 10.10 -12.63
CA THR A 62 -10.89 11.22 -12.26
C THR A 62 -9.41 10.83 -12.19
N ASN A 63 -9.12 9.53 -12.13
CA ASN A 63 -7.80 8.96 -11.85
C ASN A 63 -7.20 9.43 -10.50
N GLU A 64 -8.06 9.86 -9.57
CA GLU A 64 -7.67 10.26 -8.22
C GLU A 64 -7.53 9.04 -7.31
N LEU A 65 -6.46 9.04 -6.51
CA LEU A 65 -6.13 7.97 -5.57
C LEU A 65 -6.35 8.46 -4.14
N GLU A 66 -7.26 7.80 -3.43
CA GLU A 66 -7.57 8.09 -2.04
C GLU A 66 -7.02 7.01 -1.13
N PHE A 67 -6.45 7.42 0.01
CA PHE A 67 -5.99 6.53 1.08
C PHE A 67 -6.76 6.82 2.35
N LYS A 68 -7.05 5.77 3.12
CA LYS A 68 -7.72 5.89 4.42
C LYS A 68 -7.20 4.87 5.42
N LYS A 69 -7.29 5.25 6.70
CA LYS A 69 -7.13 4.34 7.83
C LYS A 69 -8.47 3.62 8.05
N VAL A 70 -8.42 2.31 8.24
CA VAL A 70 -9.58 1.47 8.59
C VAL A 70 -9.26 0.76 9.90
N GLU A 71 -10.15 0.90 10.87
CA GLU A 71 -9.96 0.36 12.23
C GLU A 71 -9.71 -1.15 12.22
N LEU A 72 -8.75 -1.60 13.05
CA LEU A 72 -8.50 -3.01 13.31
C LEU A 72 -9.44 -3.50 14.41
N ILE A 73 -10.36 -4.41 14.08
CA ILE A 73 -11.28 -5.02 15.04
C ILE A 73 -10.73 -6.40 15.44
N ASN A 74 -10.35 -6.54 16.71
CA ASN A 74 -9.93 -7.84 17.26
C ASN A 74 -11.16 -8.68 17.58
N ILE A 75 -11.38 -9.74 16.80
CA ILE A 75 -12.50 -10.67 16.98
C ILE A 75 -12.16 -11.74 18.04
N ILE A 76 -10.89 -12.14 18.10
CA ILE A 76 -10.41 -13.13 19.06
C ILE A 76 -9.85 -12.38 20.29
N PRO A 77 -10.32 -12.68 21.51
CA PRO A 77 -9.74 -12.12 22.72
C PRO A 77 -8.29 -12.60 22.90
N GLU A 78 -7.45 -11.77 23.52
CA GLU A 78 -6.07 -12.13 23.88
C GLU A 78 -5.99 -13.30 24.88
#